data_AF-A0A6J5C2V7-F1
#
_entry.id   AF-A0A6J5C2V7-F1
#
_cell.length_a   1.000
_cell.length_b   1.000
_cell.length_c   1.000
_cell.angle_alpha   90.00
_cell.angle_beta   90.00
_cell.angle_gamma   90.00
#
_symmetry.space_group_name_H-M   'P 1'
#
loop_
_entity.id
_entity.type
_entity.pdbx_description
1 polymer ?
#
loop_
_entity_poly.entity_id
_entity_poly.type
_entity_poly.pdbx_seq_one_letter_code
_entity_poly.pdbx_strand_id
1 'polypeptide(L)'
;MGAHENVLEVMQRRLDRRPDAMTIRRSTVEHVFGTLKHWMGPAHFLTRTLRRVSTEMSLQVLAYNLKRVMNILGVQGTLNALKMVGN
;
A
#
# COMPACT_ATOMS: atom_id res chain seq x y z
N MET A 1 -18.02 -14.75 24.90
CA MET A 1 -18.19 -14.53 23.45
C MET A 1 -18.33 -13.04 23.22
N GLY A 2 -17.34 -12.20 22.93
CA GLY A 2 -15.95 -12.38 22.50
C GLY A 2 -15.73 -11.30 21.44
N ALA A 3 -15.18 -10.13 21.76
CA ALA A 3 -15.11 -8.96 20.87
C ALA A 3 -14.50 -9.23 19.48
N HIS A 4 -13.76 -10.32 19.32
CA HIS A 4 -13.20 -10.80 18.05
C HIS A 4 -14.27 -11.32 17.06
N GLU A 5 -15.35 -11.91 17.55
CA GLU A 5 -16.42 -12.50 16.73
C GLU A 5 -17.20 -11.40 15.98
N ASN A 6 -17.48 -10.29 16.66
CA ASN A 6 -18.14 -9.12 16.06
C ASN A 6 -17.24 -8.45 14.99
N VAL A 7 -15.93 -8.35 15.23
CA VAL A 7 -14.99 -7.80 14.23
C VAL A 7 -14.97 -8.64 12.96
N LEU A 8 -14.99 -9.98 13.10
CA LEU A 8 -15.03 -10.90 11.97
C LEU A 8 -16.36 -10.79 11.23
N GLU A 9 -17.49 -10.70 11.93
CA GLU A 9 -18.81 -10.56 11.33
C GLU A 9 -18.97 -9.22 10.57
N VAL A 10 -18.41 -8.13 11.10
CA VAL A 10 -18.36 -6.83 10.41
C VAL A 10 -17.47 -6.91 9.16
N MET A 11 -16.34 -7.61 9.24
CA MET A 11 -15.48 -7.80 8.07
C MET A 11 -16.20 -8.64 7.00
N GLN A 12 -16.86 -9.74 7.40
CA GLN A 12 -17.60 -10.63 6.51
C GLN A 12 -18.70 -9.86 5.79
N ARG A 13 -19.53 -9.09 6.51
CA ARG A 13 -20.56 -8.25 5.91
C ARG A 13 -20.02 -7.22 4.90
N ARG A 14 -18.78 -6.74 5.07
CA ARG A 14 -18.14 -5.83 4.11
C ARG A 14 -17.68 -6.56 2.85
N LEU A 15 -17.18 -7.79 3.00
CA LEU A 15 -16.79 -8.64 1.88
C LEU A 15 -18.00 -9.13 1.09
N ASP A 16 -19.09 -9.51 1.75
CA ASP A 16 -20.32 -9.95 1.09
C ASP A 16 -20.93 -8.84 0.23
N ARG A 17 -20.76 -7.57 0.64
CA ARG A 17 -21.19 -6.38 -0.12
C ARG A 17 -20.26 -6.03 -1.29
N ARG A 18 -19.07 -6.63 -1.38
CA ARG A 18 -18.06 -6.40 -2.42
C ARG A 18 -17.37 -7.73 -2.77
N PRO A 19 -18.08 -8.65 -3.46
CA PRO A 19 -17.59 -10.01 -3.71
C PRO A 19 -16.32 -10.06 -4.56
N ASP A 20 -16.07 -9.01 -5.34
CA ASP A 20 -14.88 -8.81 -6.16
C ASP A 20 -13.67 -8.23 -5.40
N ALA A 21 -13.87 -7.72 -4.17
CA ALA A 21 -12.84 -6.98 -3.43
C ALA A 21 -11.55 -7.79 -3.21
N MET A 22 -11.66 -9.09 -2.94
CA MET A 22 -10.49 -9.95 -2.73
C MET A 22 -9.73 -10.20 -4.03
N THR A 23 -10.44 -10.35 -5.15
CA THR A 23 -9.85 -10.51 -6.49
C THR A 23 -9.13 -9.23 -6.92
N ILE A 24 -9.76 -8.08 -6.72
CA ILE A 24 -9.15 -6.76 -6.98
C ILE A 24 -7.93 -6.56 -6.09
N ARG A 25 -7.99 -6.92 -4.81
CA ARG A 25 -6.84 -6.81 -3.90
C ARG A 25 -5.67 -7.66 -4.39
N ARG A 26 -5.92 -8.90 -4.84
CA ARG A 26 -4.91 -9.77 -5.41
C ARG A 26 -4.24 -9.15 -6.64
N SER A 27 -5.03 -8.62 -7.57
CA SER A 27 -4.50 -8.06 -8.83
C SER A 27 -3.79 -6.72 -8.65
N THR A 28 -4.25 -5.88 -7.72
CA THR A 28 -3.78 -4.49 -7.58
C THR A 28 -2.76 -4.28 -6.46
N VAL A 29 -2.83 -5.06 -5.39
CA VAL A 29 -2.10 -4.81 -4.13
C VAL A 29 -1.13 -5.95 -3.81
N GLU A 30 -1.50 -7.22 -4.01
CA GLU A 30 -0.65 -8.34 -3.57
C GLU A 30 0.70 -8.40 -4.31
N HIS A 31 0.70 -8.18 -5.63
CA HIS A 31 1.95 -8.08 -6.40
C HIS A 31 2.81 -6.89 -5.95
N VAL A 32 2.19 -5.74 -5.69
CA VAL A 32 2.87 -4.53 -5.19
C VAL A 32 3.51 -4.78 -3.84
N PHE A 33 2.78 -5.44 -2.93
CA PHE A 33 3.30 -5.84 -1.62
C PHE A 33 4.44 -6.84 -1.72
N GLY A 34 4.39 -7.77 -2.68
CA GLY A 34 5.49 -8.67 -2.98
C GLY A 34 6.76 -7.92 -3.40
N THR A 35 6.64 -6.94 -4.30
CA THR A 35 7.76 -6.08 -4.71
C THR A 35 8.30 -5.26 -3.54
N LEU A 36 7.42 -4.65 -2.75
CA LEU A 36 7.80 -3.88 -1.57
C LEU A 36 8.57 -4.76 -0.56
N LYS A 37 8.03 -5.91 -0.18
CA LYS A 37 8.72 -6.85 0.71
C LYS A 37 10.06 -7.31 0.16
N HIS A 38 10.15 -7.56 -1.15
CA HIS A 38 11.42 -7.92 -1.79
C HIS A 38 12.45 -6.78 -1.69
N TRP A 39 12.03 -5.51 -1.91
CA TRP A 39 12.91 -4.35 -1.77
C TRP A 39 13.31 -4.06 -0.32
N MET A 40 12.42 -4.33 0.63
CA MET A 40 12.75 -4.28 2.06
C MET A 40 13.83 -5.31 2.44
N GLY A 41 13.92 -6.41 1.67
CA GLY A 41 14.85 -7.49 1.94
C GLY A 41 14.54 -8.21 3.26
N PRO A 42 15.52 -8.94 3.83
CA PRO A 42 15.37 -9.60 5.13
C PRO A 42 15.41 -8.63 6.32
N ALA A 43 15.53 -7.32 6.07
CA ALA A 43 15.69 -6.33 7.14
C ALA A 43 14.38 -6.13 7.91
N HIS A 44 14.49 -6.17 9.24
CA HIS A 44 13.44 -5.67 10.11
C HIS A 44 13.33 -4.14 9.98
N PHE A 45 12.14 -3.59 10.29
CA PHE A 45 11.98 -2.14 10.43
C PHE A 45 13.10 -1.58 11.33
N LEU A 46 13.69 -0.48 10.91
CA LEU A 46 14.84 0.12 11.57
C LEU A 46 14.44 0.80 12.89
N THR A 47 13.17 1.17 13.01
CA THR A 47 12.59 1.81 14.16
C THR A 47 11.68 0.88 14.95
N ARG A 48 11.47 1.26 16.20
CA ARG A 48 10.58 0.58 17.15
C ARG A 48 9.37 1.46 17.41
N THR A 49 8.26 0.85 17.82
CA THR A 49 6.91 1.44 18.02
C THR A 49 6.09 1.62 16.74
N LEU A 50 4.78 1.39 16.84
CA LEU A 50 3.85 1.41 15.69
C LEU A 50 3.89 2.72 14.90
N ARG A 51 3.98 3.87 15.58
CA ARG A 51 4.03 5.18 14.92
C ARG A 51 5.23 5.27 13.98
N ARG A 52 6.43 4.89 14.44
CA ARG A 52 7.66 5.00 13.65
C ARG A 52 7.74 3.96 12.53
N VAL A 53 7.32 2.72 12.84
CA VAL A 53 7.17 1.65 11.84
C VAL A 53 6.20 2.03 10.73
N SER A 54 5.08 2.67 11.07
CA SER A 54 4.12 3.17 10.09
C SER A 54 4.74 4.23 9.18
N THR A 55 5.60 5.10 9.70
CA THR A 55 6.33 6.08 8.89
C THR A 55 7.28 5.40 7.91
N GLU A 56 8.06 4.40 8.35
CA GLU A 56 8.94 3.64 7.47
C GLU A 56 8.16 2.95 6.34
N MET A 57 7.06 2.27 6.68
CA MET A 57 6.20 1.62 5.70
C MET A 57 5.64 2.65 4.70
N SER A 58 5.23 3.82 5.18
CA SER A 58 4.70 4.90 4.33
C SER A 58 5.75 5.43 3.35
N LEU A 59 7.00 5.57 3.80
CA LEU A 59 8.11 6.00 2.93
C LEU A 59 8.42 4.98 1.84
N GLN A 60 8.39 3.69 2.16
CA GLN A 60 8.61 2.63 1.17
C GLN A 60 7.49 2.61 0.12
N VAL A 61 6.23 2.72 0.56
CA VAL A 61 5.07 2.83 -0.34
C VAL A 61 5.18 4.06 -1.23
N LEU A 62 5.59 5.21 -0.67
CA LEU A 62 5.82 6.43 -1.44
C LEU A 62 6.92 6.23 -2.50
N ALA A 63 8.06 5.66 -2.13
CA ALA A 63 9.14 5.39 -3.07
C ALA A 63 8.72 4.45 -4.21
N TYR A 64 7.98 3.39 -3.89
CA TYR A 64 7.40 2.50 -4.89
C TYR A 64 6.44 3.25 -5.83
N ASN A 65 5.53 4.05 -5.28
CA ASN A 65 4.56 4.82 -6.07
C ASN A 65 5.26 5.81 -7.01
N LEU A 66 6.30 6.52 -6.54
CA LEU A 66 7.08 7.41 -7.38
C LEU A 66 7.75 6.65 -8.52
N LYS A 67 8.38 5.51 -8.23
CA LYS A 67 8.99 4.66 -9.28
C LYS A 67 7.95 4.13 -10.27
N ARG A 68 6.76 3.76 -9.80
CA ARG A 68 5.65 3.32 -10.66
C ARG A 68 5.16 4.45 -11.57
N VAL A 69 4.95 5.65 -11.03
CA VAL A 69 4.52 6.81 -11.83
C VAL A 69 5.57 7.18 -12.87
N MET A 70 6.85 7.19 -12.49
CA MET A 70 7.95 7.41 -13.44
C MET A 70 8.01 6.35 -14.55
N ASN A 71 7.70 5.09 -14.24
CA ASN A 71 7.64 4.03 -15.26
C ASN A 71 6.43 4.17 -16.20
N ILE A 72 5.31 4.73 -15.73
CA ILE A 72 4.08 4.88 -16.52
C ILE A 72 4.13 6.17 -17.37
N LEU A 73 4.53 7.30 -16.77
CA LEU A 73 4.48 8.62 -17.39
C LEU A 73 5.84 9.08 -17.96
N GLY A 74 6.92 8.37 -17.64
CA GLY A 74 8.28 8.88 -17.82
C GLY A 74 8.67 9.94 -16.79
N VAL A 75 9.97 10.23 -16.71
CA VAL A 75 10.53 11.21 -15.76
C VAL A 75 9.97 12.62 -16.03
N GLN A 76 9.96 13.06 -17.30
CA GLN A 76 9.48 14.40 -17.65
C GLN A 76 7.97 14.57 -17.39
N GLY A 77 7.17 13.55 -17.71
CA GLY A 77 5.74 13.55 -17.42
C GLY A 77 5.45 13.64 -15.92
N THR A 78 6.24 12.92 -15.12
CA THR A 78 6.15 12.97 -13.66
C THR A 78 6.48 14.35 -13.11
N LEU A 79 7.59 14.97 -13.56
CA LEU A 79 7.98 16.32 -13.11
C LEU A 79 6.95 17.38 -13.46
N ASN A 80 6.34 17.28 -14.65
CA ASN A 80 5.28 18.21 -15.06
C ASN A 80 4.03 18.03 -14.19
N ALA A 81 3.61 16.78 -13.92
CA ALA A 81 2.47 16.50 -13.05
C ALA A 81 2.66 17.05 -11.63
N LEU A 82 3.86 16.90 -11.05
CA LEU A 82 4.18 17.44 -9.73
C LEU A 82 4.11 18.97 -9.68
N LYS A 83 4.59 19.65 -10.74
CA LYS A 83 4.52 21.11 -10.84
C LYS A 83 3.08 21.63 -10.94
N MET A 84 2.19 20.92 -11.63
CA MET A 84 0.79 21.33 -11.77
C MET A 84 -0.01 21.23 -10.47
N VAL A 85 0.35 20.32 -9.56
CA VAL A 85 -0.34 20.17 -8.26
C VAL A 85 0.05 21.27 -7.26
N GLY A 86 1.19 21.94 -7.47
CA GLY A 86 1.68 23.01 -6.60
C GLY A 86 1.22 24.42 -6.96
N ASN A 87 0.45 24.59 -8.04
CA ASN A 87 -0.17 25.83 -8.48
C ASN A 87 -1.67 25.85 -8.15
#